data_AF-A0A9W7WPJ0-F1
#
_entry.id   AF-A0A9W7WPJ0-F1
#
_cell.length_a   1.000
_cell.length_b   1.000
_cell.length_c   1.000
_cell.angle_alpha   90.00
_cell.angle_beta   90.00
_cell.angle_gamma   90.00
#
_symmetry.space_group_name_H-M   'P 1'
#
loop_
_entity.id
_entity.type
_entity.pdbx_description
1 polymer ?
#
loop_
_entity_poly.entity_id
_entity_poly.type
_entity_poly.pdbx_seq_one_letter_code
_entity_poly.pdbx_strand_id
1 'polypeptide(L)'
;MSSPMYTFVLRDDNSTVYAEVAKILTATGKWKRLKKDNPRFNLMLGERNRLPFGRLGHEPGLMQLVNYYRGADKLCRKASLVKIIKTSPELKDSCNWFPESYIIYPTNLNTPVAPATNGISHMKSNPKTDEREVFLASYQSRKESGEGTVWIAKSSAGAKGAGILISHDANQLLEFIDNQGQVHVIQKYLEKPLLLEPGQRKFDIRSWVLVDHQYNIYLYREGVLRTSSEPYNSLDLQDMTSHLTNHCIQKEHSQNYGHYEEGNEMFFDEFRSYLLSTHNVSMETSILPQIKHIIRCTLASDVFLLNSL
;
A
#
# COMPACT_ATOMS: atom_id res chain seq x y z
N MET A 1 42.68 5.18 -19.06
CA MET A 1 42.22 5.49 -17.68
C MET A 1 41.11 4.52 -17.35
N SER A 2 41.22 3.74 -16.27
CA SER A 2 40.14 2.83 -15.85
C SER A 2 38.91 3.64 -15.46
N SER A 3 37.73 3.28 -15.97
CA SER A 3 36.49 3.90 -15.50
C SER A 3 36.37 3.75 -13.97
N PRO A 4 35.90 4.79 -13.26
CA PRO A 4 35.75 4.72 -11.80
C PRO A 4 34.80 3.57 -11.44
N MET A 5 35.24 2.71 -10.52
CA MET A 5 34.46 1.58 -10.02
C MET A 5 33.57 2.07 -8.87
N TYR A 6 32.25 1.97 -9.04
CA TYR A 6 31.29 2.32 -8.00
C TYR A 6 31.16 1.19 -6.98
N THR A 7 30.73 1.53 -5.76
CA THR A 7 30.52 0.56 -4.69
C THR A 7 29.11 0.62 -4.13
N PHE A 8 28.57 -0.53 -3.74
CA PHE A 8 27.26 -0.58 -3.09
C PHE A 8 27.19 -1.57 -1.93
N VAL A 9 26.26 -1.35 -1.02
CA VAL A 9 25.91 -2.28 0.07
C VAL A 9 24.46 -2.75 -0.07
N LEU A 10 24.22 -4.02 0.26
CA LEU A 10 22.87 -4.60 0.35
C LEU A 10 22.61 -4.98 1.81
N ARG A 11 21.56 -4.40 2.39
CA ARG A 11 21.20 -4.52 3.81
C ARG A 11 19.79 -5.11 4.04
N ASP A 12 19.00 -5.27 2.98
CA ASP A 12 17.75 -6.05 3.00
C ASP A 12 17.88 -7.30 2.12
N ASP A 13 18.27 -8.42 2.73
CA ASP A 13 18.37 -9.71 2.02
C ASP A 13 17.00 -10.30 1.66
N ASN A 14 15.90 -9.78 2.22
CA ASN A 14 14.54 -10.23 1.94
C ASN A 14 13.89 -9.49 0.76
N SER A 15 14.59 -8.55 0.12
CA SER A 15 14.06 -7.81 -1.02
C SER A 15 14.34 -8.54 -2.33
N THR A 16 13.29 -9.06 -2.97
CA THR A 16 13.41 -9.70 -4.29
C THR A 16 13.83 -8.70 -5.38
N VAL A 17 13.25 -7.48 -5.35
CA VAL A 17 13.57 -6.41 -6.31
C VAL A 17 15.04 -6.01 -6.19
N TYR A 18 15.50 -5.68 -4.98
CA TYR A 18 16.86 -5.17 -4.80
C TYR A 18 17.93 -6.28 -4.83
N ALA A 19 17.54 -7.54 -4.60
CA ALA A 19 18.39 -8.69 -4.93
C ALA A 19 18.69 -8.75 -6.44
N GLU A 20 17.67 -8.53 -7.29
CA GLU A 20 17.87 -8.53 -8.74
C GLU A 20 18.65 -7.30 -9.22
N VAL A 21 18.35 -6.12 -8.68
CA VAL A 21 19.15 -4.90 -8.95
C VAL A 21 20.63 -5.13 -8.59
N ALA A 22 20.94 -5.75 -7.45
CA ALA A 22 22.30 -6.04 -7.04
C ALA A 22 23.05 -6.98 -8.03
N LYS A 23 22.34 -7.97 -8.60
CA LYS A 23 22.89 -8.84 -9.65
C LYS A 23 23.20 -8.04 -10.92
N ILE A 24 22.23 -7.23 -11.38
CA ILE A 24 22.39 -6.40 -12.58
C ILE A 24 23.57 -5.44 -12.42
N LEU A 25 23.68 -4.75 -11.28
CA LEU A 25 24.80 -3.84 -11.00
C LEU A 25 26.14 -4.57 -11.10
N THR A 26 26.27 -5.74 -10.49
CA THR A 26 27.51 -6.53 -10.48
C THR A 26 27.84 -7.05 -11.89
N ALA A 27 26.84 -7.47 -12.66
CA ALA A 27 27.01 -7.94 -14.03
C ALA A 27 27.55 -6.86 -14.98
N THR A 28 27.38 -5.57 -14.67
CA THR A 28 27.96 -4.48 -15.48
C THR A 28 29.50 -4.43 -15.44
N GLY A 29 30.14 -5.07 -14.45
CA GLY A 29 31.58 -4.93 -14.20
C GLY A 29 32.02 -3.56 -13.68
N LYS A 30 31.10 -2.59 -13.54
CA LYS A 30 31.37 -1.22 -13.07
C LYS A 30 31.04 -1.00 -11.59
N TRP A 31 30.39 -1.98 -10.97
CA TRP A 31 29.96 -1.93 -9.58
C TRP A 31 30.56 -3.08 -8.77
N LYS A 32 30.98 -2.77 -7.54
CA LYS A 32 31.47 -3.75 -6.57
C LYS A 32 30.59 -3.76 -5.33
N ARG A 33 30.06 -4.93 -4.97
CA ARG A 33 29.37 -5.14 -3.70
C ARG A 33 30.37 -5.13 -2.55
N LEU A 34 30.10 -4.34 -1.52
CA LEU A 34 30.86 -4.29 -0.27
C LEU A 34 30.16 -5.08 0.83
N LYS A 35 30.88 -5.30 1.94
CA LYS A 35 30.28 -5.79 3.20
C LYS A 35 29.22 -4.80 3.66
N LYS A 36 28.10 -5.31 4.19
CA LYS A 36 26.89 -4.54 4.55
C LYS A 36 27.12 -3.35 5.49
N ASP A 37 28.16 -3.39 6.31
CA ASP A 37 28.50 -2.38 7.31
C ASP A 37 29.70 -1.50 6.90
N ASN A 38 30.24 -1.69 5.70
CA ASN A 38 31.29 -0.79 5.19
C ASN A 38 30.65 0.58 4.89
N PRO A 39 31.14 1.70 5.46
CA PRO A 39 30.54 3.01 5.27
C PRO A 39 30.91 3.68 3.94
N ARG A 40 31.98 3.25 3.26
CA ARG A 40 32.49 3.86 2.02
C ARG A 40 31.80 3.28 0.78
N PHE A 41 30.50 3.46 0.67
CA PHE A 41 29.66 3.03 -0.47
C PHE A 41 29.07 4.21 -1.25
N ASN A 42 28.89 4.06 -2.56
CA ASN A 42 28.12 5.01 -3.37
C ASN A 42 26.61 4.77 -3.29
N LEU A 43 26.16 3.51 -3.23
CA LEU A 43 24.75 3.15 -3.18
C LEU A 43 24.43 2.23 -1.99
N MET A 44 23.42 2.60 -1.21
CA MET A 44 22.84 1.75 -0.18
C MET A 44 21.50 1.20 -0.64
N LEU A 45 21.44 -0.13 -0.79
CA LEU A 45 20.18 -0.87 -0.88
C LEU A 45 19.78 -1.25 0.56
N GLY A 46 19.11 -0.30 1.23
CA GLY A 46 18.92 -0.27 2.68
C GLY A 46 17.85 -1.21 3.21
N GLU A 47 17.88 -1.40 4.54
CA GLU A 47 16.89 -2.13 5.33
C GLU A 47 15.53 -1.41 5.39
N ARG A 48 14.44 -2.19 5.43
CA ARG A 48 13.05 -1.67 5.44
C ARG A 48 12.71 -0.84 6.69
N ASN A 49 13.30 -1.22 7.82
CA ASN A 49 12.98 -0.65 9.12
C ASN A 49 14.23 -0.01 9.72
N ARG A 50 14.07 1.19 10.30
CA ARG A 50 15.12 1.92 11.04
C ARG A 50 16.41 2.13 10.24
N LEU A 51 16.28 2.41 8.94
CA LEU A 51 17.40 2.80 8.08
C LEU A 51 18.14 4.01 8.69
N PRO A 52 19.47 3.96 8.88
CA PRO A 52 20.25 5.01 9.53
C PRO A 52 20.51 6.22 8.62
N PHE A 53 19.45 6.94 8.20
CA PHE A 53 19.55 8.11 7.33
C PHE A 53 20.56 9.16 7.83
N GLY A 54 20.65 9.38 9.14
CA GLY A 54 21.57 10.35 9.74
C GLY A 54 23.06 10.00 9.65
N ARG A 55 23.42 8.85 9.07
CA ARG A 55 24.83 8.50 8.78
C ARG A 55 25.21 8.72 7.31
N LEU A 56 24.23 9.01 6.45
CA LEU A 56 24.45 9.18 5.02
C LEU A 56 24.95 10.59 4.70
N GLY A 57 25.80 10.72 3.67
CA GLY A 57 26.29 12.01 3.17
C GLY A 57 27.48 12.59 3.95
N HIS A 58 28.06 11.83 4.88
CA HIS A 58 29.17 12.28 5.73
C HIS A 58 30.54 11.70 5.33
N GLU A 59 30.62 10.91 4.27
CA GLU A 59 31.87 10.29 3.79
C GLU A 59 32.61 11.20 2.80
N PRO A 60 33.82 11.72 3.15
CA PRO A 60 34.54 12.66 2.28
C PRO A 60 34.91 12.07 0.92
N GLY A 61 34.66 12.86 -0.14
CA GLY A 61 34.98 12.49 -1.53
C GLY A 61 34.06 11.42 -2.13
N LEU A 62 32.92 11.14 -1.48
CA LEU A 62 32.04 10.04 -1.88
C LEU A 62 30.59 10.51 -1.92
N MET A 63 30.00 10.51 -3.12
CA MET A 63 28.57 10.75 -3.30
C MET A 63 27.79 9.50 -2.92
N GLN A 64 26.89 9.64 -1.93
CA GLN A 64 26.05 8.54 -1.42
C GLN A 64 24.60 8.70 -1.86
N LEU A 65 24.00 7.59 -2.30
CA LEU A 65 22.59 7.45 -2.64
C LEU A 65 21.98 6.29 -1.85
N VAL A 66 20.68 6.39 -1.54
CA VAL A 66 19.91 5.34 -0.86
C VAL A 66 18.59 5.12 -1.58
N ASN A 67 18.09 3.87 -1.56
CA ASN A 67 16.89 3.42 -2.26
C ASN A 67 15.56 3.69 -1.51
N TYR A 68 15.57 4.56 -0.52
CA TYR A 68 14.39 4.96 0.26
C TYR A 68 14.38 6.47 0.45
N TYR A 69 13.19 7.06 0.36
CA TYR A 69 12.93 8.42 0.84
C TYR A 69 12.64 8.40 2.33
N ARG A 70 13.36 9.24 3.09
CA ARG A 70 13.07 9.43 4.52
C ARG A 70 11.67 10.08 4.64
N GLY A 71 10.84 9.57 5.54
CA GLY A 71 9.48 10.08 5.75
C GLY A 71 8.41 9.54 4.80
N ALA A 72 8.79 8.75 3.77
CA ALA A 72 7.84 8.11 2.86
C ALA A 72 6.90 7.11 3.57
N ASP A 73 7.24 6.67 4.79
CA ASP A 73 6.38 5.84 5.61
C ASP A 73 5.02 6.48 5.93
N LYS A 74 4.93 7.82 5.87
CA LYS A 74 3.65 8.52 6.06
C LYS A 74 2.65 8.24 4.93
N LEU A 75 3.13 8.00 3.70
CA LEU A 75 2.29 7.59 2.55
C LEU A 75 2.02 6.08 2.57
N CYS A 76 2.99 5.29 3.06
CA CYS A 76 2.96 3.83 3.00
C CYS A 76 2.27 3.14 4.19
N ARG A 77 1.88 3.88 5.23
CA ARG A 77 1.13 3.36 6.40
C ARG A 77 -0.33 3.81 6.34
N LYS A 78 -1.29 2.90 6.58
CA LYS A 78 -2.72 3.18 6.34
C LYS A 78 -3.26 4.35 7.16
N ALA A 79 -3.00 4.38 8.47
CA ALA A 79 -3.46 5.49 9.32
C ALA A 79 -2.78 6.82 8.96
N SER A 80 -1.48 6.78 8.64
CA SER A 80 -0.74 7.98 8.21
C SER A 80 -1.26 8.52 6.88
N LEU A 81 -1.61 7.63 5.93
CA LEU A 81 -2.20 8.00 4.65
C LEU A 81 -3.55 8.69 4.82
N VAL A 82 -4.45 8.12 5.64
CA VAL A 82 -5.74 8.75 5.96
C VAL A 82 -5.52 10.14 6.55
N LYS A 83 -4.58 10.26 7.49
CA LYS A 83 -4.23 11.54 8.09
C LYS A 83 -3.74 12.54 7.06
N ILE A 84 -2.78 12.18 6.20
CA ILE A 84 -2.26 13.06 5.15
C ILE A 84 -3.38 13.55 4.23
N ILE A 85 -4.23 12.64 3.76
CA ILE A 85 -5.34 13.00 2.85
C ILE A 85 -6.31 13.99 3.52
N LYS A 86 -6.62 13.79 4.79
CA LYS A 86 -7.53 14.68 5.53
C LYS A 86 -6.95 16.03 5.90
N THR A 87 -5.64 16.10 6.18
CA THR A 87 -5.00 17.31 6.71
C THR A 87 -4.32 18.17 5.65
N SER A 88 -4.04 17.63 4.47
CA SER A 88 -3.39 18.38 3.38
C SER A 88 -4.47 19.11 2.57
N PRO A 89 -4.50 20.45 2.51
CA PRO A 89 -5.55 21.19 1.80
C PRO A 89 -5.68 20.77 0.33
N GLU A 90 -4.54 20.62 -0.35
CA GLU A 90 -4.47 20.21 -1.76
C GLU A 90 -5.16 18.87 -2.04
N LEU A 91 -5.04 17.93 -1.10
CA LEU A 91 -5.68 16.63 -1.19
C LEU A 91 -7.14 16.74 -0.76
N LYS A 92 -7.42 17.35 0.40
CA LYS A 92 -8.76 17.43 0.98
C LYS A 92 -9.79 17.98 -0.01
N ASP A 93 -9.45 19.03 -0.74
CA ASP A 93 -10.38 19.70 -1.66
C ASP A 93 -10.56 18.95 -2.99
N SER A 94 -9.65 18.01 -3.32
CA SER A 94 -9.65 17.25 -4.58
C SER A 94 -9.88 15.74 -4.41
N CYS A 95 -10.12 15.27 -3.18
CA CYS A 95 -10.15 13.85 -2.85
C CYS A 95 -11.54 13.23 -3.02
N ASN A 96 -11.92 12.93 -4.27
CA ASN A 96 -13.07 12.08 -4.58
C ASN A 96 -12.68 10.61 -4.87
N TRP A 97 -11.37 10.33 -4.93
CA TRP A 97 -10.80 9.03 -5.32
C TRP A 97 -10.37 8.16 -4.14
N PHE A 98 -10.37 8.70 -2.91
CA PHE A 98 -10.08 7.93 -1.70
C PHE A 98 -11.37 7.65 -0.93
N PRO A 99 -11.70 6.38 -0.65
CA PRO A 99 -12.90 6.07 0.10
C PRO A 99 -12.88 6.71 1.50
N GLU A 100 -14.04 7.15 1.95
CA GLU A 100 -14.24 7.70 3.29
C GLU A 100 -13.62 6.78 4.35
N SER A 101 -12.82 7.35 5.24
CA SER A 101 -11.95 6.59 6.16
C SER A 101 -11.82 7.26 7.50
N TYR A 102 -11.63 6.48 8.56
CA TYR A 102 -11.50 6.93 9.94
C TYR A 102 -10.40 6.16 10.66
N ILE A 103 -9.58 6.87 11.43
CA ILE A 103 -8.51 6.30 12.24
C ILE A 103 -9.08 5.95 13.62
N ILE A 104 -9.00 4.67 14.01
CA ILE A 104 -9.55 4.16 15.27
C ILE A 104 -8.42 3.55 16.09
N TYR A 105 -8.33 3.93 17.36
CA TYR A 105 -7.42 3.33 18.32
C TYR A 105 -8.16 2.30 19.17
N PRO A 106 -7.51 1.17 19.50
CA PRO A 106 -8.08 0.20 20.42
C PRO A 106 -8.15 0.78 21.83
N THR A 107 -9.26 0.50 22.51
CA THR A 107 -9.50 0.95 23.89
C THR A 107 -9.01 -0.06 24.95
N ASN A 108 -8.95 -1.35 24.62
CA ASN A 108 -8.44 -2.40 25.53
C ASN A 108 -6.91 -2.49 25.47
N LEU A 109 -6.22 -1.78 26.36
CA LEU A 109 -4.76 -1.76 26.48
C LEU A 109 -4.14 -3.07 27.03
N ASN A 110 -4.95 -4.02 27.49
CA ASN A 110 -4.50 -5.29 28.08
C ASN A 110 -4.23 -6.39 27.03
N THR A 111 -4.56 -6.16 25.76
CA THR A 111 -4.29 -7.11 24.68
C THR A 111 -2.80 -7.08 24.32
N PRO A 112 -2.05 -8.20 24.41
CA PRO A 112 -0.64 -8.23 24.06
C PRO A 112 -0.43 -7.80 22.61
N VAL A 113 0.38 -6.75 22.40
CA VAL A 113 0.86 -6.40 21.05
C VAL A 113 1.77 -7.54 20.60
N ALA A 114 1.58 -8.07 19.39
CA ALA A 114 2.53 -9.01 18.80
C ALA A 114 3.97 -8.45 18.93
N PRO A 115 4.98 -9.28 19.29
CA PRO A 115 6.34 -8.81 19.52
C PRO A 115 6.78 -7.92 18.37
N ALA A 116 7.29 -6.74 18.72
CA ALA A 116 7.67 -5.69 17.80
C ALA A 116 8.84 -6.12 16.88
N THR A 117 8.57 -7.00 15.92
CA THR A 117 9.49 -7.29 14.80
C THR A 117 9.71 -6.04 13.94
N ASN A 118 8.84 -5.03 14.07
CA ASN A 118 8.88 -3.76 13.33
C ASN A 118 9.05 -2.51 14.23
N GLY A 119 9.46 -2.66 15.49
CA GLY A 119 9.85 -1.52 16.34
C GLY A 119 8.71 -0.59 16.80
N ILE A 120 7.50 -1.13 17.01
CA ILE A 120 6.34 -0.43 17.58
C ILE A 120 6.50 -0.32 19.10
N SER A 121 6.50 0.90 19.64
CA SER A 121 6.24 1.14 21.07
C SER A 121 4.75 1.42 21.29
N HIS A 122 4.25 1.25 22.53
CA HIS A 122 2.90 1.65 22.94
C HIS A 122 2.56 3.06 22.39
N MET A 123 1.68 3.15 21.40
CA MET A 123 1.00 4.41 21.14
C MET A 123 -0.16 4.49 22.13
N LYS A 124 0.08 5.17 23.26
CA LYS A 124 -1.00 5.56 24.18
C LYS A 124 -2.09 6.25 23.36
N SER A 125 -3.37 5.92 23.61
CA SER A 125 -4.50 6.59 22.95
C SER A 125 -4.29 8.10 23.05
N ASN A 126 -4.25 8.80 21.92
CA ASN A 126 -4.36 10.24 21.92
C ASN A 126 -5.82 10.57 21.61
N PRO A 127 -6.62 11.05 22.60
CA PRO A 127 -8.02 11.39 22.41
C PRO A 127 -8.25 12.40 21.28
N LYS A 128 -7.23 13.17 20.90
CA LYS A 128 -7.31 14.15 19.81
C LYS A 128 -7.25 13.55 18.40
N THR A 129 -6.96 12.26 18.24
CA THR A 129 -6.76 11.63 16.93
C THR A 129 -7.59 10.37 16.69
N ASP A 130 -8.32 9.90 17.69
CA ASP A 130 -9.30 8.84 17.50
C ASP A 130 -10.56 9.42 16.87
N GLU A 131 -11.02 8.82 15.77
CA GLU A 131 -12.15 9.30 14.99
C GLU A 131 -13.41 8.44 15.20
N ARG A 132 -13.51 7.66 16.28
CA ARG A 132 -14.63 6.75 16.57
C ARG A 132 -15.99 7.45 16.58
N GLU A 133 -16.12 8.58 17.27
CA GLU A 133 -17.38 9.35 17.30
C GLU A 133 -17.74 9.89 15.91
N VAL A 134 -16.74 10.35 15.16
CA VAL A 134 -16.93 10.86 13.79
C VAL A 134 -17.36 9.74 12.84
N PHE A 135 -16.76 8.55 12.98
CA PHE A 135 -17.17 7.34 12.25
C PHE A 135 -18.62 6.97 12.57
N LEU A 136 -18.99 6.90 13.85
CA LEU A 136 -20.35 6.54 14.26
C LEU A 136 -21.39 7.55 13.75
N ALA A 137 -21.06 8.84 13.76
CA ALA A 137 -21.93 9.88 13.21
C ALA A 137 -22.15 9.72 11.69
N SER A 138 -21.07 9.48 10.92
CA SER A 138 -21.17 9.22 9.48
C SER A 138 -21.93 7.92 9.19
N TYR A 139 -21.65 6.86 9.95
CA TYR A 139 -22.35 5.59 9.85
C TYR A 139 -23.87 5.75 10.05
N GLN A 140 -24.30 6.47 11.10
CA GLN A 140 -25.72 6.71 11.36
C GLN A 140 -26.37 7.55 10.25
N SER A 141 -25.71 8.62 9.80
CA SER A 141 -26.20 9.46 8.70
C SER A 141 -26.44 8.66 7.41
N ARG A 142 -25.52 7.75 7.05
CA ARG A 142 -25.68 6.85 5.89
C ARG A 142 -26.83 5.87 6.07
N LYS A 143 -26.96 5.30 7.27
CA LYS A 143 -28.04 4.38 7.62
C LYS A 143 -29.41 5.06 7.50
N GLU A 144 -29.54 6.28 8.00
CA GLU A 144 -30.76 7.09 7.92
C GLU A 144 -31.09 7.49 6.47
N SER A 145 -30.07 7.75 5.66
CA SER A 145 -30.22 8.11 4.24
C SER A 145 -30.47 6.91 3.32
N GLY A 146 -30.49 5.68 3.85
CA GLY A 146 -30.67 4.45 3.07
C GLY A 146 -29.48 4.10 2.17
N GLU A 147 -28.30 4.67 2.44
CA GLU A 147 -27.07 4.35 1.72
C GLU A 147 -26.45 3.05 2.23
N GLY A 148 -25.61 2.40 1.41
CA GLY A 148 -24.91 1.17 1.79
C GLY A 148 -24.00 1.37 3.02
N THR A 149 -24.15 0.52 4.02
CA THR A 149 -23.45 0.63 5.31
C THR A 149 -22.32 -0.38 5.48
N VAL A 150 -21.77 -0.94 4.40
CA VAL A 150 -20.65 -1.89 4.51
C VAL A 150 -19.33 -1.13 4.64
N TRP A 151 -18.53 -1.52 5.63
CA TRP A 151 -17.22 -0.96 5.94
C TRP A 151 -16.18 -2.07 6.12
N ILE A 152 -14.90 -1.69 5.99
CA ILE A 152 -13.76 -2.58 6.16
C ILE A 152 -12.78 -2.01 7.18
N ALA A 153 -12.51 -2.76 8.26
CA ALA A 153 -11.48 -2.46 9.23
C ALA A 153 -10.14 -3.09 8.80
N LYS A 154 -9.04 -2.32 8.84
CA LYS A 154 -7.70 -2.78 8.43
C LYS A 154 -6.64 -2.26 9.38
N SER A 155 -5.77 -3.13 9.87
CA SER A 155 -4.64 -2.71 10.71
C SER A 155 -3.65 -1.81 9.97
N SER A 156 -3.10 -0.81 10.66
CA SER A 156 -2.20 0.17 10.03
C SER A 156 -0.87 -0.45 9.56
N ALA A 157 -0.33 -1.40 10.33
CA ALA A 157 0.93 -2.09 10.04
C ALA A 157 0.77 -3.50 9.45
N GLY A 158 -0.46 -4.02 9.32
CA GLY A 158 -0.67 -5.36 8.78
C GLY A 158 -0.38 -5.46 7.28
N ALA A 159 0.27 -6.56 6.92
CA ALA A 159 0.50 -7.02 5.55
C ALA A 159 -0.17 -8.38 5.35
N LYS A 160 -0.25 -8.83 4.08
CA LYS A 160 -0.75 -10.16 3.67
C LYS A 160 -2.22 -10.45 4.00
N GLY A 161 -3.03 -9.44 4.30
CA GLY A 161 -4.48 -9.59 4.48
C GLY A 161 -4.92 -10.08 5.87
N ALA A 162 -3.99 -10.26 6.81
CA ALA A 162 -4.32 -10.50 8.21
C ALA A 162 -4.85 -9.23 8.90
N GLY A 163 -5.73 -9.41 9.90
CA GLY A 163 -6.30 -8.29 10.67
C GLY A 163 -7.22 -7.41 9.83
N ILE A 164 -8.08 -8.04 9.04
CA ILE A 164 -9.12 -7.39 8.23
C ILE A 164 -10.48 -7.96 8.64
N LEU A 165 -11.46 -7.09 8.80
CA LEU A 165 -12.87 -7.44 8.96
C LEU A 165 -13.70 -6.58 8.01
N ILE A 166 -14.63 -7.20 7.28
CA ILE A 166 -15.66 -6.50 6.49
C ILE A 166 -16.99 -6.74 7.20
N SER A 167 -17.73 -5.67 7.47
CA SER A 167 -19.04 -5.80 8.13
C SER A 167 -19.94 -4.62 7.80
N HIS A 168 -21.24 -4.87 7.88
CA HIS A 168 -22.27 -3.84 7.88
C HIS A 168 -22.59 -3.32 9.29
N ASP A 169 -22.08 -3.97 10.35
CA ASP A 169 -22.29 -3.58 11.75
C ASP A 169 -21.09 -2.80 12.31
N ALA A 170 -21.33 -1.54 12.64
CA ALA A 170 -20.35 -0.66 13.28
C ALA A 170 -19.84 -1.20 14.62
N ASN A 171 -20.68 -1.86 15.42
CA ASN A 171 -20.28 -2.38 16.72
C ASN A 171 -19.29 -3.55 16.55
N GLN A 172 -19.57 -4.46 15.62
CA GLN A 172 -18.66 -5.56 15.29
C GLN A 172 -17.29 -5.06 14.83
N LEU A 173 -17.23 -3.99 14.04
CA LEU A 173 -15.98 -3.39 13.58
C LEU A 173 -15.19 -2.77 14.74
N LEU A 174 -15.87 -2.04 15.63
CA LEU A 174 -15.24 -1.40 16.79
C LEU A 174 -14.74 -2.43 17.80
N GLU A 175 -15.55 -3.44 18.12
CA GLU A 175 -15.16 -4.55 18.99
C GLU A 175 -13.98 -5.34 18.40
N PHE A 176 -14.01 -5.61 17.09
CA PHE A 176 -12.89 -6.25 16.40
C PHE A 176 -11.59 -5.47 16.61
N ILE A 177 -11.63 -4.13 16.47
CA ILE A 177 -10.47 -3.24 16.65
C ILE A 177 -10.04 -3.18 18.11
N ASP A 178 -10.98 -3.07 19.05
CA ASP A 178 -10.70 -3.01 20.49
C ASP A 178 -10.00 -4.28 20.99
N ASN A 179 -10.29 -5.42 20.37
CA ASN A 179 -9.58 -6.68 20.60
C ASN A 179 -8.21 -6.77 19.89
N GLN A 180 -7.72 -5.68 19.27
CA GLN A 180 -6.39 -5.60 18.67
C GLN A 180 -5.45 -4.71 19.48
N GLY A 181 -4.15 -5.00 19.44
CA GLY A 181 -3.12 -4.19 20.10
C GLY A 181 -2.58 -3.01 19.27
N GLN A 182 -3.22 -2.63 18.15
CA GLN A 182 -2.68 -1.63 17.23
C GLN A 182 -3.76 -0.75 16.57
N VAL A 183 -3.37 0.42 16.08
CA VAL A 183 -4.25 1.36 15.36
C VAL A 183 -4.78 0.78 14.05
N HIS A 184 -6.06 1.02 13.78
CA HIS A 184 -6.78 0.58 12.59
C HIS A 184 -7.34 1.75 11.80
N VAL A 185 -7.67 1.47 10.55
CA VAL A 185 -8.50 2.33 9.72
C VAL A 185 -9.81 1.59 9.45
N ILE A 186 -10.94 2.20 9.78
CA ILE A 186 -12.24 1.84 9.23
C ILE A 186 -12.43 2.64 7.94
N GLN A 187 -12.68 1.97 6.83
CA GLN A 187 -12.86 2.61 5.53
C GLN A 187 -14.12 2.10 4.85
N LYS A 188 -14.83 2.97 4.13
CA LYS A 188 -16.01 2.60 3.37
C LYS A 188 -15.66 1.48 2.40
N TYR A 189 -16.38 0.36 2.49
CA TYR A 189 -16.19 -0.75 1.57
C TYR A 189 -16.84 -0.41 0.22
N LEU A 190 -16.12 -0.68 -0.87
CA LEU A 190 -16.61 -0.47 -2.22
C LEU A 190 -17.54 -1.64 -2.59
N GLU A 191 -18.83 -1.48 -2.32
CA GLU A 191 -19.85 -2.54 -2.47
C GLU A 191 -20.15 -2.92 -3.92
N LYS A 192 -19.91 -1.99 -4.86
CA LYS A 192 -20.13 -2.15 -6.30
C LYS A 192 -18.80 -2.11 -7.07
N PRO A 193 -17.91 -3.10 -6.91
CA PRO A 193 -16.69 -3.18 -7.70
C PRO A 193 -17.02 -3.46 -9.18
N LEU A 194 -16.12 -3.07 -10.08
CA LEU A 194 -16.09 -3.67 -11.41
C LEU A 194 -15.67 -5.13 -11.25
N LEU A 195 -16.41 -6.03 -11.87
CA LEU A 195 -16.19 -7.47 -11.82
C LEU A 195 -15.69 -7.97 -13.18
N LEU A 196 -14.72 -8.89 -13.16
CA LEU A 196 -14.23 -9.57 -14.35
C LEU A 196 -15.16 -10.70 -14.74
N GLU A 197 -15.51 -10.74 -16.02
CA GLU A 197 -16.19 -11.86 -16.65
C GLU A 197 -15.23 -12.71 -17.50
N PRO A 198 -15.40 -14.04 -17.53
CA PRO A 198 -16.37 -14.82 -16.76
C PRO A 198 -16.00 -14.95 -15.28
N GLY A 199 -16.99 -15.24 -14.44
CA GLY A 199 -16.80 -15.62 -13.04
C GLY A 199 -17.19 -14.57 -12.01
N GLN A 200 -17.60 -13.36 -12.44
CA GLN A 200 -18.04 -12.28 -11.55
C GLN A 200 -17.01 -11.96 -10.45
N ARG A 201 -15.74 -11.78 -10.85
CA ARG A 201 -14.60 -11.77 -9.91
C ARG A 201 -14.09 -10.36 -9.61
N LYS A 202 -13.82 -10.09 -8.35
CA LYS A 202 -13.20 -8.82 -7.91
C LYS A 202 -11.71 -8.80 -8.26
N PHE A 203 -11.15 -7.61 -8.48
CA PHE A 203 -9.71 -7.41 -8.65
C PHE A 203 -9.25 -6.10 -8.02
N ASP A 204 -7.93 -5.94 -7.89
CA ASP A 204 -7.29 -4.66 -7.65
C ASP A 204 -6.14 -4.43 -8.64
N ILE A 205 -5.78 -3.18 -8.91
CA ILE A 205 -4.68 -2.83 -9.80
C ILE A 205 -3.44 -2.48 -8.98
N ARG A 206 -2.31 -3.13 -9.28
CA ARG A 206 -0.98 -2.73 -8.83
C ARG A 206 -0.25 -1.98 -9.93
N SER A 207 0.22 -0.79 -9.60
CA SER A 207 1.16 -0.02 -10.41
C SER A 207 2.47 0.17 -9.65
N TRP A 208 3.60 0.14 -10.36
CA TRP A 208 4.91 0.45 -9.80
C TRP A 208 5.32 1.86 -10.17
N VAL A 209 5.74 2.64 -9.17
CA VAL A 209 6.19 4.02 -9.33
C VAL A 209 7.60 4.14 -8.76
N LEU A 210 8.51 4.69 -9.56
CA LEU A 210 9.86 5.05 -9.15
C LEU A 210 9.94 6.57 -9.00
N VAL A 211 10.46 7.03 -7.87
CA VAL A 211 10.83 8.44 -7.66
C VAL A 211 12.34 8.50 -7.58
N ASP A 212 12.98 9.26 -8.48
CA ASP A 212 14.44 9.40 -8.51
C ASP A 212 14.92 10.57 -7.65
N HIS A 213 16.24 10.72 -7.48
CA HIS A 213 16.84 11.78 -6.67
C HIS A 213 16.54 13.24 -7.10
N GLN A 214 16.08 13.49 -8.32
CA GLN A 214 15.56 14.80 -8.77
C GLN A 214 14.06 14.95 -8.52
N TYR A 215 13.44 13.95 -7.87
CA TYR A 215 12.02 13.87 -7.63
C TYR A 215 11.18 13.70 -8.91
N ASN A 216 11.79 13.18 -9.98
CA ASN A 216 11.04 12.77 -11.17
C ASN A 216 10.20 11.53 -10.83
N ILE A 217 8.92 11.56 -11.20
CA ILE A 217 7.97 10.48 -10.92
C ILE A 217 7.79 9.63 -12.19
N TYR A 218 8.23 8.38 -12.13
CA TYR A 218 8.13 7.42 -13.23
C TYR A 218 7.10 6.34 -12.89
N LEU A 219 5.98 6.35 -13.62
CA LEU A 219 5.05 5.23 -13.62
C LEU A 219 5.57 4.15 -14.58
N TYR A 220 5.81 2.94 -14.08
CA TYR A 220 6.19 1.82 -14.93
C TYR A 220 5.05 1.48 -15.89
N ARG A 221 5.40 1.20 -17.15
CA ARG A 221 4.41 1.01 -18.23
C ARG A 221 3.50 -0.19 -18.02
N GLU A 222 4.02 -1.23 -17.37
CA GLU A 222 3.26 -2.42 -17.02
C GLU A 222 2.69 -2.26 -15.62
N GLY A 223 1.44 -2.67 -15.46
CA GLY A 223 0.85 -2.97 -14.16
C GLY A 223 0.23 -4.36 -14.21
N VAL A 224 -0.24 -4.79 -13.06
CA VAL A 224 -0.86 -6.11 -12.89
C VAL A 224 -2.14 -5.97 -12.10
N LEU A 225 -3.19 -6.63 -12.57
CA LEU A 225 -4.40 -6.86 -11.81
C LEU A 225 -4.17 -8.10 -10.95
N ARG A 226 -4.40 -7.96 -9.66
CA ARG A 226 -4.44 -9.08 -8.72
C ARG A 226 -5.89 -9.47 -8.55
N THR A 227 -6.25 -10.65 -9.00
CA THR A 227 -7.64 -11.06 -9.14
C THR A 227 -8.06 -12.01 -8.02
N SER A 228 -9.33 -11.93 -7.64
CA SER A 228 -10.01 -13.03 -6.97
C SER A 228 -10.25 -14.14 -7.98
N SER A 229 -10.14 -15.39 -7.56
CA SER A 229 -10.59 -16.54 -8.34
C SER A 229 -11.97 -17.04 -7.90
N GLU A 230 -12.54 -16.48 -6.83
CA GLU A 230 -13.89 -16.78 -6.36
C GLU A 230 -14.91 -15.71 -6.83
N PRO A 231 -16.14 -16.11 -7.19
CA PRO A 231 -17.22 -15.18 -7.52
C PRO A 231 -17.52 -14.22 -6.37
N TYR A 232 -17.65 -12.93 -6.69
CA TYR A 232 -17.96 -11.90 -5.69
C TYR A 232 -19.37 -12.08 -5.14
N ASN A 233 -19.50 -12.25 -3.82
CA ASN A 233 -20.77 -12.40 -3.15
C ASN A 233 -21.03 -11.26 -2.16
N SER A 234 -21.82 -10.26 -2.55
CA SER A 234 -22.15 -9.13 -1.65
C SER A 234 -23.02 -9.52 -0.45
N LEU A 235 -23.65 -10.70 -0.47
CA LEU A 235 -24.52 -11.17 0.61
C LEU A 235 -23.74 -11.92 1.71
N ASP A 236 -22.55 -12.42 1.39
CA ASP A 236 -21.71 -13.18 2.32
C ASP A 236 -20.37 -12.48 2.55
N LEU A 237 -20.37 -11.54 3.50
CA LEU A 237 -19.17 -10.81 3.89
C LEU A 237 -18.17 -11.64 4.72
N GLN A 238 -18.55 -12.87 5.14
CA GLN A 238 -17.68 -13.75 5.92
C GLN A 238 -16.74 -14.55 5.02
N ASP A 239 -17.14 -14.85 3.79
CA ASP A 239 -16.21 -15.37 2.78
C ASP A 239 -15.28 -14.26 2.27
N MET A 240 -14.19 -14.08 3.02
CA MET A 240 -13.15 -13.11 2.69
C MET A 240 -12.44 -13.42 1.37
N THR A 241 -12.51 -14.66 0.87
CA THR A 241 -11.82 -15.08 -0.36
C THR A 241 -12.43 -14.40 -1.59
N SER A 242 -13.76 -14.22 -1.64
CA SER A 242 -14.43 -13.47 -2.70
C SER A 242 -14.16 -11.94 -2.65
N HIS A 243 -13.70 -11.44 -1.50
CA HIS A 243 -13.59 -10.01 -1.21
C HIS A 243 -12.14 -9.49 -1.17
N LEU A 244 -11.16 -10.33 -0.87
CA LEU A 244 -9.76 -9.96 -0.73
C LEU A 244 -8.90 -10.55 -1.84
N THR A 245 -8.40 -9.66 -2.69
CA THR A 245 -7.55 -9.96 -3.87
C THR A 245 -6.07 -10.14 -3.53
N ASN A 246 -5.75 -10.29 -2.24
CA ASN A 246 -4.37 -10.51 -1.80
C ASN A 246 -3.89 -11.87 -2.33
N HIS A 247 -2.82 -11.89 -3.14
CA HIS A 247 -2.22 -13.12 -3.66
C HIS A 247 -1.98 -14.20 -2.60
N CYS A 248 -1.54 -13.83 -1.38
CA CYS A 248 -1.36 -14.81 -0.30
C CYS A 248 -2.69 -15.47 0.11
N ILE A 249 -3.77 -14.69 0.24
CA ILE A 249 -5.11 -15.20 0.60
C ILE A 249 -5.66 -16.07 -0.51
N GLN A 250 -5.59 -15.60 -1.76
CA GLN A 250 -6.09 -16.35 -2.92
C GLN A 250 -5.37 -17.69 -3.04
N LYS A 251 -4.04 -17.70 -2.96
CA LYS A 251 -3.24 -18.93 -3.03
C LYS A 251 -3.49 -19.90 -1.88
N GLU A 252 -3.82 -19.40 -0.69
CA GLU A 252 -4.02 -20.22 0.51
C GLU A 252 -5.45 -20.75 0.65
N HIS A 253 -6.45 -19.97 0.25
CA HIS A 253 -7.86 -20.24 0.57
C HIS A 253 -8.77 -20.45 -0.65
N SER A 254 -8.41 -19.94 -1.84
CA SER A 254 -9.23 -20.15 -3.04
C SER A 254 -9.00 -21.53 -3.62
N GLN A 255 -10.09 -22.25 -3.88
CA GLN A 255 -10.03 -23.54 -4.58
C GLN A 255 -9.80 -23.35 -6.08
N ASN A 256 -10.13 -22.16 -6.60
CA ASN A 256 -10.05 -21.78 -8.00
C ASN A 256 -8.77 -21.00 -8.34
N TYR A 257 -7.77 -20.96 -7.45
CA TYR A 257 -6.54 -20.21 -7.68
C TYR A 257 -5.82 -20.67 -8.96
N GLY A 258 -5.53 -19.72 -9.85
CA GLY A 258 -4.91 -19.96 -11.15
C GLY A 258 -5.86 -20.48 -12.23
N HIS A 259 -7.18 -20.54 -11.98
CA HIS A 259 -8.15 -21.10 -12.93
C HIS A 259 -8.31 -20.26 -14.21
N TYR A 260 -8.32 -18.93 -14.06
CA TYR A 260 -8.61 -18.01 -15.17
C TYR A 260 -7.33 -17.45 -15.80
N GLU A 261 -6.37 -17.06 -14.96
CA GLU A 261 -5.07 -16.53 -15.35
C GLU A 261 -3.99 -17.06 -14.41
N GLU A 262 -2.76 -17.24 -14.92
CA GLU A 262 -1.66 -17.79 -14.14
C GLU A 262 -1.41 -16.95 -12.88
N GLY A 263 -1.43 -17.60 -11.71
CA GLY A 263 -1.14 -16.95 -10.44
C GLY A 263 -2.17 -15.91 -9.97
N ASN A 264 -3.35 -15.83 -10.61
CA ASN A 264 -4.33 -14.74 -10.42
C ASN A 264 -3.75 -13.36 -10.77
N GLU A 265 -2.91 -13.29 -11.81
CA GLU A 265 -2.25 -12.09 -12.28
C GLU A 265 -2.59 -11.80 -13.74
N MET A 266 -3.47 -10.83 -13.97
CA MET A 266 -3.83 -10.36 -15.32
C MET A 266 -3.05 -9.08 -15.64
N PHE A 267 -2.27 -9.10 -16.72
CA PHE A 267 -1.45 -7.94 -17.13
C PHE A 267 -2.24 -6.92 -17.96
N PHE A 268 -1.69 -5.72 -18.11
CA PHE A 268 -2.39 -4.61 -18.77
C PHE A 268 -2.78 -4.89 -20.24
N ASP A 269 -2.00 -5.65 -20.99
CA ASP A 269 -2.34 -5.99 -22.38
C ASP A 269 -3.62 -6.82 -22.48
N GLU A 270 -3.77 -7.80 -21.59
CA GLU A 270 -4.99 -8.61 -21.48
C GLU A 270 -6.16 -7.76 -20.97
N PHE A 271 -5.94 -6.94 -19.94
CA PHE A 271 -6.99 -6.10 -19.38
C PHE A 271 -7.49 -5.02 -20.35
N ARG A 272 -6.61 -4.44 -21.19
CA ARG A 272 -7.01 -3.54 -22.29
C ARG A 272 -7.94 -4.24 -23.26
N SER A 273 -7.59 -5.46 -23.65
CA SER A 273 -8.39 -6.28 -24.56
C SER A 273 -9.75 -6.63 -23.94
N TYR A 274 -9.77 -6.96 -22.65
CA TYR A 274 -10.99 -7.21 -21.88
C TYR A 274 -11.92 -5.98 -21.84
N LEU A 275 -11.39 -4.79 -21.49
CA LEU A 275 -12.20 -3.56 -21.41
C LEU A 275 -12.79 -3.17 -22.76
N LEU A 276 -12.01 -3.29 -23.84
CA LEU A 276 -12.48 -2.96 -25.18
C LEU A 276 -13.57 -3.93 -25.65
N SER A 277 -13.34 -5.24 -25.48
CA SER A 277 -14.29 -6.26 -25.95
C SER A 277 -15.56 -6.34 -25.12
N THR A 278 -15.46 -6.20 -23.79
CA THR A 278 -16.58 -6.42 -22.86
C THR A 278 -17.35 -5.14 -22.56
N HIS A 279 -16.64 -4.00 -22.51
CA HIS A 279 -17.23 -2.72 -22.09
C HIS A 279 -17.15 -1.64 -23.16
N ASN A 280 -16.47 -1.88 -24.29
CA ASN A 280 -16.17 -0.86 -25.30
C ASN A 280 -15.48 0.38 -24.72
N VAL A 281 -14.55 0.16 -23.78
CA VAL A 281 -13.83 1.20 -23.04
C VAL A 281 -12.32 1.04 -23.22
N SER A 282 -11.61 2.16 -23.41
CA SER A 282 -10.14 2.17 -23.43
C SER A 282 -9.57 2.44 -22.05
N MET A 283 -8.58 1.63 -21.66
CA MET A 283 -7.85 1.81 -20.41
C MET A 283 -7.12 3.17 -20.35
N GLU A 284 -6.55 3.59 -21.49
CA GLU A 284 -5.74 4.80 -21.66
C GLU A 284 -6.55 6.09 -21.46
N THR A 285 -7.84 6.05 -21.78
CA THR A 285 -8.73 7.21 -21.66
C THR A 285 -9.57 7.17 -20.38
N SER A 286 -9.91 5.98 -19.88
CA SER A 286 -10.84 5.85 -18.76
C SER A 286 -10.18 5.56 -17.41
N ILE A 287 -9.10 4.76 -17.34
CA ILE A 287 -8.52 4.29 -16.06
C ILE A 287 -7.16 4.92 -15.78
N LEU A 288 -6.22 4.81 -16.73
CA LEU A 288 -4.84 5.28 -16.55
C LEU A 288 -4.73 6.78 -16.24
N PRO A 289 -5.54 7.69 -16.81
CA PRO A 289 -5.48 9.11 -16.45
C PRO A 289 -5.80 9.35 -14.96
N GLN A 290 -6.76 8.60 -14.41
CA GLN A 290 -7.12 8.67 -12.99
C GLN A 290 -5.97 8.14 -12.11
N ILE A 291 -5.39 6.98 -12.46
CA ILE A 291 -4.22 6.43 -11.75
C ILE A 291 -3.07 7.44 -11.73
N LYS A 292 -2.72 8.01 -12.89
CA LYS A 292 -1.66 9.03 -13.03
C LYS A 292 -1.96 10.27 -12.19
N HIS A 293 -3.21 10.73 -12.19
CA HIS A 293 -3.64 11.87 -11.38
C HIS A 293 -3.47 11.60 -9.89
N ILE A 294 -3.94 10.44 -9.39
CA ILE A 294 -3.85 10.05 -7.98
C ILE A 294 -2.38 9.93 -7.54
N ILE A 295 -1.53 9.29 -8.34
CA ILE A 295 -0.09 9.17 -8.08
C ILE A 295 0.55 10.55 -7.98
N ARG A 296 0.25 11.44 -8.93
CA ARG A 296 0.77 12.80 -8.94
C ARG A 296 0.30 13.57 -7.71
N CYS A 297 -0.99 13.55 -7.38
CA CYS A 297 -1.52 14.28 -6.23
C CYS A 297 -0.90 13.79 -4.91
N THR A 298 -0.76 12.48 -4.73
CA THR A 298 -0.19 11.91 -3.50
C THR A 298 1.31 12.19 -3.34
N LEU A 299 2.10 12.08 -4.42
CA LEU A 299 3.55 12.30 -4.38
C LEU A 299 3.96 13.77 -4.51
N ALA A 300 3.14 14.62 -5.15
CA ALA A 300 3.45 16.04 -5.29
C ALA A 300 2.96 16.88 -4.10
N SER A 301 2.17 16.31 -3.18
CA SER A 301 1.73 17.04 -2.00
C SER A 301 2.92 17.55 -1.17
N ASP A 302 2.84 18.82 -0.72
CA ASP A 302 3.88 19.51 0.06
C ASP A 302 4.35 18.71 1.28
N VAL A 303 3.48 17.85 1.81
CA VAL A 303 3.77 16.97 2.95
C VAL A 303 4.85 15.93 2.61
N PHE A 304 4.95 15.46 1.37
CA PHE A 304 6.03 14.55 0.99
C PHE A 304 7.30 15.32 0.64
N LEU A 305 7.18 16.44 -0.09
CA LEU A 305 8.33 17.26 -0.52
C LEU A 305 9.12 17.86 0.65
N LEU A 306 8.44 18.46 1.64
CA LEU A 306 9.10 19.11 2.79
C LEU A 306 9.72 18.14 3.81
N ASN A 307 9.33 16.86 3.77
CA ASN A 307 9.84 15.84 4.71
C ASN A 307 10.86 14.87 4.08
N SER A 308 11.04 14.95 2.76
CA SER A 308 11.88 14.04 1.96
C SER A 308 13.19 14.68 1.52
N LEU A 309 13.30 16.01 1.60
CA LEU A 309 14.52 16.80 1.45
C LEU A 309 15.21 16.96 2.81
#